data_AF-H2JBZ7-F1
#
_entry.id   AF-H2JBZ7-F1
#
_cell.length_a   1.000
_cell.length_b   1.000
_cell.length_c   1.000
_cell.angle_alpha   90.00
_cell.angle_beta   90.00
_cell.angle_gamma   90.00
#
_symmetry.space_group_name_H-M   'P 1'
#
loop_
_entity.id
_entity.type
_entity.pdbx_description
1 polymer ?
#
loop_
_entity_poly.entity_id
_entity_poly.type
_entity_poly.pdbx_seq_one_letter_code
_entity_poly.pdbx_strand_id
1 'polypeptide(L)'
;MKKISFLFAISAFTLLITVACGKVVFDGSCTGNNKQFIVDYNVLNCTKTHQMELERGTTIKVVVESKSGRVGILVEDSKGDGIYNNINAISEKFSLEIPRTDTYNFSVSGTDAKGSVSFKMTK
;
A
#
# COMPACT_ATOMS: atom_id res chain seq x y z
N MET A 1 66.70 -27.44 -5.55
CA MET A 1 66.15 -28.74 -5.97
C MET A 1 65.01 -29.13 -5.02
N LYS A 2 63.77 -29.26 -5.55
CA LYS A 2 62.63 -30.11 -5.09
C LYS A 2 62.28 -30.05 -3.57
N LYS A 3 61.06 -29.73 -3.12
CA LYS A 3 59.73 -30.20 -3.55
C LYS A 3 58.62 -29.26 -3.02
N ILE A 4 57.60 -29.06 -3.84
CA ILE A 4 56.28 -28.50 -3.49
C ILE A 4 55.54 -29.50 -2.58
N SER A 5 54.80 -29.02 -1.59
CA SER A 5 53.64 -29.78 -1.09
C SER A 5 52.51 -28.82 -0.71
N PHE A 6 51.43 -28.92 -1.48
CA PHE A 6 50.09 -28.41 -1.22
C PHE A 6 49.56 -28.92 0.13
N LEU A 7 48.91 -28.05 0.90
CA LEU A 7 47.93 -28.45 1.91
C LEU A 7 46.75 -27.47 1.85
N PHE A 8 45.68 -27.93 1.21
CA PHE A 8 44.35 -27.35 1.25
C PHE A 8 43.77 -27.51 2.66
N ALA A 9 43.53 -26.40 3.36
CA ALA A 9 42.67 -26.39 4.54
C ALA A 9 41.27 -25.92 4.13
N ILE A 10 40.41 -26.89 3.86
CA ILE A 10 38.98 -26.75 3.60
C ILE A 10 38.24 -26.70 4.95
N SER A 11 37.07 -26.04 4.94
CA SER A 11 35.96 -26.21 5.90
C SER A 11 36.03 -25.32 7.15
N ALA A 12 35.05 -24.49 7.51
CA ALA A 12 33.66 -24.44 7.13
C ALA A 12 33.16 -22.99 7.26
N PHE A 13 32.86 -22.33 6.13
CA PHE A 13 32.01 -21.14 6.15
C PHE A 13 30.57 -21.66 6.14
N THR A 14 30.02 -21.93 7.33
CA THR A 14 28.60 -22.25 7.47
C THR A 14 27.80 -21.04 7.04
N LEU A 15 27.36 -21.07 5.78
CA LEU A 15 26.33 -20.21 5.24
C LEU A 15 25.05 -20.55 6.03
N LEU A 16 24.76 -19.78 7.08
CA LEU A 16 23.44 -19.77 7.68
C LEU A 16 22.47 -19.23 6.62
N ILE A 17 21.91 -20.13 5.83
CA ILE A 17 20.71 -19.87 5.05
C ILE A 17 19.57 -19.69 6.06
N THR A 18 19.35 -18.45 6.47
CA THR A 18 18.12 -18.06 7.16
C THR A 18 16.99 -18.17 6.14
N VAL A 19 16.16 -19.19 6.28
CA VAL A 19 14.89 -19.29 5.54
C VAL A 19 14.01 -18.18 6.11
N ALA A 20 14.05 -17.00 5.51
CA ALA A 20 13.04 -15.98 5.73
C ALA A 20 11.72 -16.58 5.26
N CYS A 21 10.90 -17.06 6.20
CA CYS A 21 9.52 -17.44 5.94
C CYS A 21 8.75 -16.14 5.61
N GLY A 22 8.88 -15.67 4.37
CA GLY A 22 8.32 -14.41 3.92
C GLY A 22 6.83 -14.54 3.72
N LYS A 23 6.02 -14.09 4.69
CA LYS A 23 4.59 -13.85 4.45
C LYS A 23 4.48 -12.76 3.38
N VAL A 24 3.73 -13.01 2.31
CA VAL A 24 3.45 -11.99 1.30
C VAL A 24 2.67 -10.85 1.94
N VAL A 25 3.27 -9.66 1.98
CA VAL A 25 2.66 -8.46 2.58
C VAL A 25 1.81 -7.65 1.59
N PHE A 26 2.10 -7.80 0.31
CA PHE A 26 1.38 -7.17 -0.78
C PHE A 26 1.55 -7.97 -2.07
N ASP A 27 0.43 -8.30 -2.71
CA ASP A 27 0.37 -8.86 -4.07
C ASP A 27 -0.76 -8.12 -4.81
N GLY A 28 -0.40 -7.39 -5.87
CA GLY A 28 -1.31 -6.49 -6.57
C GLY A 28 -0.62 -5.37 -7.31
N SER A 29 -1.39 -4.36 -7.71
CA SER A 29 -0.92 -3.15 -8.39
C SER A 29 -1.32 -1.89 -7.64
N CYS A 30 -0.49 -0.86 -7.77
CA CYS A 30 -0.69 0.43 -7.14
C CYS A 30 -0.38 1.52 -8.17
N THR A 31 -1.36 2.36 -8.50
CA THR A 31 -1.23 3.47 -9.44
C THR A 31 -1.61 4.78 -8.75
N GLY A 32 -0.68 5.72 -8.66
CA GLY A 32 -0.91 7.04 -8.06
C GLY A 32 -0.43 8.17 -8.97
N ASN A 33 -1.22 9.23 -9.09
CA ASN A 33 -0.83 10.53 -9.65
C ASN A 33 -1.74 11.64 -9.07
N ASN A 34 -1.64 12.87 -9.55
CA ASN A 34 -2.39 14.00 -8.99
C ASN A 34 -3.91 13.98 -9.25
N LYS A 35 -4.43 12.95 -9.95
CA LYS A 35 -5.86 12.81 -10.27
C LYS A 35 -6.46 11.50 -9.76
N GLN A 36 -5.63 10.53 -9.41
CA GLN A 36 -6.12 9.22 -8.98
C GLN A 36 -5.12 8.50 -8.07
N PHE A 37 -5.68 7.68 -7.19
CA PHE A 37 -4.96 6.66 -6.44
C PHE A 37 -5.75 5.36 -6.50
N ILE A 38 -5.16 4.30 -7.03
CA ILE A 38 -5.82 3.01 -7.26
C ILE A 38 -4.92 1.92 -6.69
N VAL A 39 -5.49 1.09 -5.82
CA VAL A 39 -4.83 -0.05 -5.21
C VAL A 39 -5.68 -1.28 -5.50
N ASP A 40 -5.19 -2.16 -6.37
CA ASP A 40 -5.79 -3.46 -6.65
C ASP A 40 -4.93 -4.52 -5.96
N TYR A 41 -5.54 -5.45 -5.23
CA TYR A 41 -4.78 -6.37 -4.38
C TYR A 41 -5.44 -7.75 -4.28
N ASN A 42 -4.63 -8.78 -4.52
CA ASN A 42 -4.92 -10.16 -4.17
C ASN A 42 -4.55 -10.46 -2.71
N VAL A 43 -3.51 -9.80 -2.20
CA VAL A 43 -3.10 -9.80 -0.80
C VAL A 43 -2.72 -8.37 -0.40
N LEU A 44 -3.35 -7.83 0.63
CA LEU A 44 -2.95 -6.59 1.29
C LEU A 44 -2.86 -6.82 2.80
N ASN A 45 -1.64 -6.72 3.31
CA ASN A 45 -1.24 -6.89 4.72
C ASN A 45 -0.39 -5.69 5.20
N CYS A 46 -0.50 -4.56 4.49
CA CYS A 46 0.24 -3.33 4.74
C CYS A 46 -0.63 -2.10 4.43
N THR A 47 -0.08 -0.91 4.63
CA THR A 47 -0.69 0.35 4.21
C THR A 47 -0.03 0.85 2.93
N LYS A 48 -0.84 1.25 1.95
CA LYS A 48 -0.42 2.01 0.77
C LYS A 48 -0.93 3.43 0.90
N THR A 49 -0.04 4.41 0.68
CA THR A 49 -0.38 5.83 0.79
C THR A 49 0.06 6.56 -0.47
N HIS A 50 -0.74 7.52 -0.92
CA HIS A 50 -0.41 8.42 -2.02
C HIS A 50 -0.91 9.84 -1.72
N GLN A 51 -0.14 10.83 -2.15
CA GLN A 51 -0.47 12.24 -1.95
C GLN A 51 -1.06 12.86 -3.22
N MET A 52 -2.10 13.68 -3.06
CA MET A 52 -2.67 14.47 -4.15
C MET A 52 -2.88 15.92 -3.68
N GLU A 53 -2.41 16.87 -4.49
CA GLU A 53 -2.74 18.29 -4.36
C GLU A 53 -4.15 18.51 -4.92
N LEU A 54 -5.06 19.01 -4.07
CA LEU A 54 -6.47 19.14 -4.40
C LEU A 54 -6.98 20.54 -4.05
N GLU A 55 -7.85 21.08 -4.90
CA GLU A 55 -8.53 22.35 -4.67
C GLU A 55 -9.83 22.15 -3.88
N ARG A 56 -10.23 23.15 -3.09
CA ARG A 56 -11.55 23.18 -2.44
C ARG A 56 -12.67 22.92 -3.45
N GLY A 57 -13.65 22.10 -3.05
CA GLY A 57 -14.81 21.75 -3.87
C GLY A 57 -14.53 20.65 -4.89
N THR A 58 -13.27 20.21 -5.04
CA THR A 58 -12.95 19.04 -5.85
C THR A 58 -13.70 17.83 -5.31
N THR A 59 -14.36 17.08 -6.19
CA THR A 59 -15.03 15.84 -5.83
C THR A 59 -14.15 14.64 -6.14
N ILE A 60 -13.94 13.77 -5.15
CA ILE A 60 -13.22 12.50 -5.28
C ILE A 60 -14.24 11.37 -5.25
N LYS A 61 -14.37 10.65 -6.36
CA LYS A 61 -15.13 9.42 -6.42
C LYS A 61 -14.32 8.29 -5.78
N VAL A 62 -14.92 7.64 -4.79
CA VAL A 62 -14.35 6.48 -4.10
C VAL A 62 -15.12 5.23 -4.50
N VAL A 63 -14.39 4.18 -4.87
CA VAL A 63 -14.94 2.85 -5.14
C VAL A 63 -14.17 1.85 -4.32
N VAL A 64 -14.88 1.10 -3.49
CA VAL A 64 -14.35 0.03 -2.66
C VAL A 64 -14.93 -1.30 -3.14
N GLU A 65 -14.06 -2.26 -3.43
CA GLU A 65 -14.43 -3.65 -3.58
C GLU A 65 -13.73 -4.45 -2.48
N SER A 66 -14.47 -4.87 -1.46
CA SER A 66 -13.99 -5.74 -0.39
C SER A 66 -14.45 -7.17 -0.65
N LYS A 67 -13.52 -8.06 -1.01
CA LYS A 67 -13.81 -9.47 -1.36
C LYS A 67 -13.44 -10.43 -0.23
N SER A 68 -12.39 -10.12 0.54
CA SER A 68 -11.98 -10.90 1.71
C SER A 68 -11.08 -10.04 2.62
N GLY A 69 -10.89 -10.49 3.85
CA GLY A 69 -10.12 -9.80 4.88
C GLY A 69 -10.75 -8.48 5.32
N ARG A 70 -9.95 -7.58 5.88
CA ARG A 70 -10.38 -6.23 6.30
C ARG A 70 -9.61 -5.18 5.53
N VAL A 71 -10.31 -4.18 5.00
CA VAL A 71 -9.70 -3.00 4.38
C VAL A 71 -10.01 -1.77 5.21
N GLY A 72 -8.98 -0.94 5.41
CA GLY A 72 -9.11 0.37 6.00
C GLY A 72 -8.84 1.47 4.97
N ILE A 73 -9.53 2.59 5.10
CA ILE A 73 -9.37 3.78 4.28
C ILE A 73 -9.26 4.99 5.19
N LEU A 74 -8.24 5.80 4.97
CA LEU A 74 -8.04 7.07 5.65
C LEU A 74 -7.68 8.14 4.62
N VAL A 75 -8.36 9.28 4.70
CA VAL A 75 -8.06 10.47 3.91
C VAL A 75 -7.90 11.63 4.87
N GLU A 76 -6.72 12.24 4.86
CA GLU A 76 -6.30 13.27 5.80
C GLU A 76 -5.52 14.36 5.06
N ASP A 77 -5.66 15.60 5.49
CA ASP A 77 -4.88 16.70 4.92
C ASP A 77 -3.45 16.77 5.48
N SER A 78 -2.68 17.77 5.04
CA SER A 78 -1.28 17.96 5.43
C SER A 78 -1.05 18.15 6.93
N LYS A 79 -2.10 18.47 7.70
CA LYS A 79 -2.04 18.60 9.17
C LYS A 79 -2.41 17.31 9.90
N GLY A 80 -2.84 16.27 9.17
CA GLY A 80 -3.37 15.03 9.75
C GLY A 80 -4.83 15.14 10.17
N ASP A 81 -5.55 16.21 9.79
CA ASP A 81 -6.99 16.29 10.04
C ASP A 81 -7.71 15.36 9.04
N GLY A 82 -8.30 14.28 9.55
CA GLY A 82 -9.00 13.28 8.76
C GLY A 82 -10.35 13.77 8.24
N ILE A 83 -10.54 13.77 6.92
CA ILE A 83 -11.83 14.05 6.27
C ILE A 83 -12.66 12.79 6.00
N TYR A 84 -12.02 11.62 6.02
CA TYR A 84 -12.68 10.33 5.96
C TYR A 84 -11.85 9.25 6.65
N ASN A 85 -12.48 8.42 7.48
CA ASN A 85 -11.83 7.29 8.13
C ASN A 85 -12.81 6.11 8.27
N ASN A 86 -12.45 4.97 7.70
CA ASN A 86 -13.17 3.72 7.88
C ASN A 86 -12.17 2.57 8.01
N ILE A 87 -12.10 1.95 9.19
CA ILE A 87 -11.14 0.86 9.47
C ILE A 87 -11.62 -0.52 9.00
N ASN A 88 -12.86 -0.62 8.52
CA ASN A 88 -13.47 -1.88 8.08
C ASN A 88 -14.47 -1.63 6.94
N ALA A 89 -13.96 -1.09 5.82
CA ALA A 89 -14.79 -0.70 4.70
C ALA A 89 -15.41 -1.92 3.98
N ILE A 90 -16.66 -1.76 3.58
CA ILE A 90 -17.40 -2.75 2.79
C ILE A 90 -17.38 -2.36 1.30
N SER A 91 -17.89 -3.23 0.43
CA SER A 91 -18.02 -2.89 -0.98
C SER A 91 -19.06 -1.79 -1.18
N GLU A 92 -18.63 -0.61 -1.60
CA GLU A 92 -19.49 0.56 -1.77
C GLU A 92 -18.92 1.59 -2.76
N LYS A 93 -19.74 2.55 -3.15
CA LYS A 93 -19.36 3.68 -4.01
C LYS A 93 -19.92 4.96 -3.42
N PHE A 94 -19.05 5.95 -3.24
CA PHE A 94 -19.43 7.25 -2.68
C PHE A 94 -18.50 8.34 -3.23
N SER A 95 -18.77 9.58 -2.83
CA SER A 95 -17.95 10.73 -3.18
C SER A 95 -17.53 11.48 -1.92
N LEU A 96 -16.32 12.03 -1.94
CA LEU A 96 -15.80 12.96 -0.95
C LEU A 96 -15.62 14.33 -1.59
N GLU A 97 -16.09 15.39 -0.95
CA GLU A 97 -15.81 16.76 -1.35
C GLU A 97 -14.61 17.30 -0.55
N ILE A 98 -13.67 17.94 -1.23
CA ILE A 98 -12.48 18.49 -0.61
C ILE A 98 -12.81 19.83 0.07
N PRO A 99 -12.70 19.93 1.42
CA PRO A 99 -13.19 21.10 2.15
C PRO A 99 -12.28 22.33 2.03
N ARG A 100 -10.99 22.13 1.72
CA ARG A 100 -9.99 23.20 1.58
C ARG A 100 -8.91 22.80 0.59
N THR A 101 -8.32 23.78 -0.09
CA THR A 101 -7.17 23.54 -0.96
C THR A 101 -5.97 23.13 -0.12
N ASP A 102 -5.44 21.92 -0.35
CA ASP A 102 -4.34 21.33 0.42
C ASP A 102 -3.74 20.11 -0.31
N THR A 103 -2.66 19.56 0.23
CA THR A 103 -2.17 18.22 -0.10
C THR A 103 -2.82 17.21 0.84
N TYR A 104 -3.46 16.20 0.28
CA TYR A 104 -4.14 15.14 1.02
C TYR A 104 -3.40 13.81 0.90
N ASN A 105 -3.24 13.09 2.01
CA ASN A 105 -2.81 11.70 2.05
C ASN A 105 -4.02 10.79 1.90
N PHE A 106 -3.99 9.91 0.91
CA PHE A 106 -4.96 8.84 0.73
C PHE A 106 -4.29 7.53 1.10
N SER A 107 -4.80 6.87 2.13
CA SER A 107 -4.23 5.64 2.69
C SER A 107 -5.23 4.48 2.57
N VAL A 108 -4.74 3.33 2.11
CA VAL A 108 -5.45 2.06 2.05
C VAL A 108 -4.67 1.04 2.85
N SER A 109 -5.24 0.55 3.95
CA SER A 109 -4.64 -0.49 4.78
C SER A 109 -5.39 -1.81 4.61
N GLY A 110 -4.70 -2.93 4.84
CA GLY A 110 -5.34 -4.24 4.77
C GLY A 110 -4.78 -5.23 5.77
N THR A 111 -5.65 -6.15 6.19
CA THR A 111 -5.29 -7.37 6.93
C THR A 111 -5.88 -8.57 6.21
N ASP A 112 -4.99 -9.38 5.63
CA ASP A 112 -5.27 -10.51 4.73
C ASP A 112 -6.35 -10.16 3.69
N ALA A 113 -6.30 -8.93 3.19
CA ALA A 113 -7.36 -8.36 2.38
C ALA A 113 -7.19 -8.70 0.90
N LYS A 114 -8.33 -8.85 0.22
CA LYS A 114 -8.43 -9.01 -1.24
C LYS A 114 -9.52 -8.10 -1.78
N GLY A 115 -9.25 -7.39 -2.87
CA GLY A 115 -10.15 -6.37 -3.35
C GLY A 115 -9.49 -5.29 -4.20
N SER A 116 -10.14 -4.13 -4.24
CA SER A 116 -9.61 -2.92 -4.85
C SER A 116 -10.17 -1.68 -4.14
N VAL A 117 -9.36 -0.63 -4.02
CA VAL A 117 -9.83 0.70 -3.64
C VAL A 117 -9.35 1.69 -4.69
N SER A 118 -10.26 2.54 -5.18
CA SER A 118 -9.90 3.61 -6.11
C SER A 118 -10.45 4.95 -5.65
N PHE A 119 -9.60 5.97 -5.66
CA PHE A 119 -9.90 7.37 -5.51
C PHE A 119 -9.66 8.04 -6.86
N LYS A 120 -10.66 8.70 -7.42
CA LYS A 120 -10.56 9.37 -8.72
C LYS A 120 -11.21 10.74 -8.64
N MET A 121 -10.47 11.77 -9.00
CA MET A 121 -11.02 13.10 -9.19
C MET A 121 -12.07 13.07 -10.30
N THR A 122 -13.26 13.60 -10.02
CA THR A 122 -14.28 13.87 -11.03
C THR A 122 -14.23 15.35 -11.42
N LYS A 123 -14.29 15.62 -12.72
CA LYS A 123 -14.50 16.98 -13.23
C LYS A 123 -15.91 17.46 -12.95
#